data_AF-A0A2T2YE83-F1
#
_entry.id   AF-A0A2T2YE83-F1
#
_cell.length_a   1.000
_cell.length_b   1.000
_cell.length_c   1.000
_cell.angle_alpha   90.00
_cell.angle_beta   90.00
_cell.angle_gamma   90.00
#
_symmetry.space_group_name_H-M   'P 1'
#
loop_
_entity.id
_entity.type
_entity.pdbx_description
1 polymer ?
#
loop_
_entity_poly.entity_id
_entity_poly.type
_entity_poly.pdbx_seq_one_letter_code
_entity_poly.pdbx_strand_id
1 'polypeptide(L)'
;MTSFCIWQGQSKAYAQTTAPAAGKSTQETHYGRPVSAGKSMEAKVLPRFIAGKDSVQVRVSGVVQQVCQVKGCWMDVKLTDDTRMKVRFRNYGFFVPKNLNGKKVILEGTAYQEVISVADQQHYLKDAGKSAAEIQAIRKPKKEITFVADGVQLL
;
A
#
# COMPACT_ATOMS: atom_id res chain seq x y z
N MET A 1 22.71 -52.36 68.08
CA MET A 1 22.36 -50.92 68.10
C MET A 1 23.39 -50.20 67.26
N THR A 2 23.13 -50.05 65.98
CA THR A 2 24.05 -49.37 65.06
C THR A 2 23.22 -48.56 64.10
N SER A 3 23.43 -47.25 64.20
CA SER A 3 22.74 -46.15 63.54
C SER A 3 22.58 -46.34 62.03
N PHE A 4 21.35 -46.15 61.57
CA PHE A 4 21.07 -45.77 60.19
C PHE A 4 21.38 -44.28 60.03
N CYS A 5 22.43 -43.96 59.27
CA CYS A 5 22.68 -42.59 58.82
C CYS A 5 21.74 -42.25 57.67
N ILE A 6 20.91 -41.23 57.89
CA ILE A 6 20.12 -40.53 56.89
C ILE A 6 21.06 -39.58 56.16
N TRP A 7 21.19 -39.69 54.84
CA TRP A 7 21.84 -38.68 54.00
C TRP A 7 20.81 -37.98 53.13
N GLN A 8 20.68 -36.67 53.35
CA GLN A 8 19.85 -35.73 52.58
C GLN A 8 20.66 -35.10 51.43
N GLY A 9 19.95 -34.78 50.34
CA GLY A 9 20.36 -33.80 49.32
C GLY A 9 21.27 -34.37 48.22
N GLN A 10 21.14 -34.01 46.94
CA GLN A 10 20.61 -32.79 46.35
C GLN A 10 20.09 -33.06 44.92
N SER A 11 18.92 -32.53 44.58
CA SER A 11 18.43 -32.42 43.21
C SER A 11 19.14 -31.24 42.52
N LYS A 12 19.95 -31.54 41.50
CA LYS A 12 20.50 -30.51 40.60
C LYS A 12 19.38 -29.97 39.73
N ALA A 13 18.92 -28.75 40.03
CA ALA A 13 18.10 -27.96 39.13
C ALA A 13 18.96 -27.50 37.93
N TYR A 14 18.64 -28.01 36.74
CA TYR A 14 19.16 -27.44 35.50
C TYR A 14 18.29 -26.24 35.13
N ALA A 15 18.88 -25.04 35.24
CA ALA A 15 18.30 -23.82 34.69
C ALA A 15 18.24 -23.95 33.16
N GLN A 16 17.03 -24.00 32.62
CA GLN A 16 16.80 -23.90 31.18
C GLN A 16 16.91 -22.42 30.80
N THR A 17 18.04 -22.06 30.21
CA THR A 17 18.24 -20.80 29.49
C THR A 17 17.18 -20.69 28.41
N THR A 18 16.25 -19.74 28.55
CA THR A 18 15.32 -19.38 27.48
C THR A 18 16.09 -18.68 26.37
N ALA A 19 16.17 -19.31 25.20
CA ALA A 19 16.60 -18.65 23.98
C ALA A 19 15.59 -17.55 23.63
N PRO A 20 16.03 -16.35 23.20
CA PRO A 20 15.10 -15.32 22.76
C PRO A 20 14.33 -15.81 21.52
N ALA A 21 13.02 -15.65 21.56
CA ALA A 21 12.14 -15.96 20.43
C ALA A 21 12.57 -15.12 19.21
N ALA A 22 12.88 -15.80 18.11
CA ALA A 22 13.12 -15.16 16.82
C ALA A 22 11.85 -14.40 16.41
N GLY A 23 11.90 -13.07 16.49
CA GLY A 23 10.88 -12.21 15.92
C GLY A 23 10.83 -12.42 14.41
N LYS A 24 9.66 -12.80 13.90
CA LYS A 24 9.41 -12.82 12.45
C LYS A 24 9.60 -11.39 11.94
N SER A 25 10.62 -11.14 11.13
CA SER A 25 10.66 -9.92 10.33
C SER A 25 9.56 -10.03 9.29
N THR A 26 8.53 -9.20 9.42
CA THR A 26 7.57 -9.00 8.33
C THR A 26 8.38 -8.43 7.17
N GLN A 27 8.63 -9.22 6.13
CA GLN A 27 9.32 -8.71 4.96
C GLN A 27 8.40 -7.71 4.26
N GLU A 28 8.62 -6.43 4.53
CA GLU A 28 7.92 -5.35 3.85
C GLU A 28 8.19 -5.47 2.35
N THR A 29 7.13 -5.55 1.55
CA THR A 29 7.25 -5.68 0.10
C THR A 29 7.23 -4.29 -0.52
N HIS A 30 8.24 -3.98 -1.34
CA HIS A 30 8.40 -2.67 -1.99
C HIS A 30 8.44 -2.80 -3.51
N TYR A 31 7.97 -1.76 -4.21
CA TYR A 31 8.00 -1.63 -5.67
C TYR A 31 8.47 -0.24 -6.07
N GLY A 32 9.30 -0.16 -7.11
CA GLY A 32 9.93 1.09 -7.52
C GLY A 32 11.10 1.45 -6.61
N ARG A 33 11.31 2.76 -6.37
CA ARG A 33 12.32 3.21 -5.41
C ARG A 33 11.88 2.88 -3.97
N PRO A 34 12.82 2.62 -3.04
CA PRO A 34 12.48 2.52 -1.62
C PRO A 34 11.71 3.75 -1.16
N VAL A 35 10.61 3.52 -0.44
CA VAL A 35 9.89 4.59 0.25
C VAL A 35 10.74 5.05 1.43
N SER A 36 10.92 6.36 1.59
CA SER A 36 11.79 6.86 2.66
C SER A 36 11.18 6.58 4.05
N ALA A 37 11.98 6.70 5.12
CA ALA A 37 11.51 6.50 6.49
C ALA A 37 10.70 7.71 6.99
N GLY A 38 9.75 7.49 7.91
CA GLY A 38 8.97 8.56 8.56
C GLY A 38 7.45 8.43 8.42
N LYS A 39 6.73 9.46 8.90
CA LYS A 39 5.27 9.49 8.89
C LYS A 39 4.74 9.73 7.48
N SER A 40 3.66 9.05 7.13
CA SER A 40 2.90 9.28 5.91
C SER A 40 1.58 9.99 6.23
N MET A 41 1.14 10.86 5.32
CA MET A 41 -0.18 11.49 5.41
C MET A 41 -1.25 10.47 5.01
N GLU A 42 -2.38 10.42 5.70
CA GLU A 42 -3.51 9.62 5.21
C GLU A 42 -4.03 10.17 3.88
N ALA A 43 -4.27 9.31 2.89
CA ALA A 43 -4.72 9.69 1.55
C ALA A 43 -5.98 10.58 1.57
N LYS A 44 -6.86 10.41 2.55
CA LYS A 44 -8.07 11.24 2.74
C LYS A 44 -7.79 12.73 2.97
N VAL A 45 -6.59 13.08 3.43
CA VAL A 45 -6.17 14.46 3.69
C VAL A 45 -5.62 15.12 2.44
N LEU A 46 -5.15 14.33 1.45
CA LEU A 46 -4.50 14.81 0.24
C LEU A 46 -5.31 15.86 -0.55
N PRO A 47 -6.65 15.72 -0.74
CA PRO A 47 -7.43 16.71 -1.48
C PRO A 47 -7.35 18.12 -0.89
N ARG A 48 -7.35 18.23 0.44
CA ARG A 48 -7.20 19.52 1.14
C ARG A 48 -5.77 20.03 1.04
N PHE A 49 -4.79 19.14 1.14
CA PHE A 49 -3.38 19.49 1.12
C PHE A 49 -2.90 20.06 -0.23
N ILE A 50 -3.49 19.58 -1.34
CA ILE A 50 -3.15 20.01 -2.70
C ILE A 50 -4.01 21.18 -3.19
N ALA A 51 -5.05 21.58 -2.47
CA ALA A 51 -5.94 22.65 -2.90
C ALA A 51 -5.14 23.95 -3.14
N GLY A 52 -5.33 24.54 -4.33
CA GLY A 52 -4.63 25.77 -4.73
C GLY A 52 -3.17 25.58 -5.14
N LYS A 53 -2.70 24.33 -5.29
CA LYS A 53 -1.33 24.01 -5.73
C LYS A 53 -1.37 23.25 -7.04
N ASP A 54 -0.39 23.52 -7.92
CA ASP A 54 -0.27 22.80 -9.18
C ASP A 54 0.12 21.33 -8.95
N SER A 55 1.11 21.11 -8.08
CA SER A 55 1.53 19.77 -7.66
C SER A 55 2.18 19.79 -6.28
N VAL A 56 2.28 18.62 -5.66
CA VAL A 56 2.98 18.41 -4.38
C VAL A 56 3.75 17.09 -4.40
N GLN A 57 5.00 17.12 -3.94
CA GLN A 57 5.74 15.91 -3.60
C GLN A 57 5.35 15.47 -2.19
N VAL A 58 4.81 14.26 -2.03
CA VAL A 58 4.24 13.80 -0.77
C VAL A 58 4.43 12.31 -0.55
N ARG A 59 4.35 11.90 0.72
CA ARG A 59 4.18 10.50 1.11
C ARG A 59 2.80 10.29 1.71
N VAL A 60 2.04 9.37 1.14
CA VAL A 60 0.65 9.10 1.53
C VAL A 60 0.43 7.63 1.85
N SER A 61 -0.36 7.33 2.89
CA SER A 61 -0.85 5.98 3.17
C SER A 61 -2.33 5.86 2.81
N GLY A 62 -2.72 4.74 2.21
CA GLY A 62 -4.09 4.55 1.75
C GLY A 62 -4.42 3.09 1.46
N VAL A 63 -5.69 2.84 1.13
CA VAL A 63 -6.20 1.51 0.78
C VAL A 63 -6.41 1.44 -0.72
N VAL A 64 -5.85 0.40 -1.34
CA VAL A 64 -6.02 0.13 -2.77
C VAL A 64 -7.45 -0.35 -3.04
N GLN A 65 -8.14 0.27 -3.99
CA GLN A 65 -9.50 -0.11 -4.38
C GLN A 65 -9.52 -0.98 -5.64
N GLN A 66 -8.67 -0.64 -6.61
CA GLN A 66 -8.62 -1.29 -7.91
C GLN A 66 -7.17 -1.31 -8.40
N VAL A 67 -6.82 -2.34 -9.17
CA VAL A 67 -5.54 -2.43 -9.88
C VAL A 67 -5.83 -2.78 -11.34
N CYS A 68 -5.01 -2.27 -12.25
CA CYS A 68 -4.99 -2.71 -13.65
C CYS A 68 -4.85 -4.25 -13.73
N GLN A 69 -5.87 -4.94 -14.24
CA GLN A 69 -5.88 -6.40 -14.36
C GLN A 69 -5.12 -6.90 -15.59
N VAL A 70 -4.70 -6.02 -16.49
CA VAL A 70 -3.84 -6.38 -17.63
C VAL A 70 -2.42 -6.67 -17.15
N LYS A 71 -1.82 -5.73 -16.41
CA LYS A 71 -0.38 -5.80 -16.07
C LYS A 71 0.01 -5.12 -14.75
N GLY A 72 -0.93 -4.56 -14.01
CA GLY A 72 -0.62 -3.85 -12.76
C GLY A 72 0.12 -2.52 -12.98
N CYS A 73 -0.13 -1.83 -14.08
CA CYS A 73 0.54 -0.56 -14.43
C CYS A 73 -0.08 0.71 -13.82
N TRP A 74 -1.22 0.56 -13.15
CA TRP A 74 -1.85 1.61 -12.37
C TRP A 74 -2.71 0.98 -11.28
N MET A 75 -3.04 1.77 -10.27
CA MET A 75 -4.03 1.41 -9.24
C MET A 75 -4.84 2.63 -8.82
N ASP A 76 -6.02 2.40 -8.25
CA ASP A 76 -6.80 3.42 -7.57
C ASP A 76 -6.65 3.28 -6.07
N VAL A 77 -6.42 4.39 -5.38
CA VAL A 77 -6.34 4.45 -3.92
C VAL A 77 -7.44 5.34 -3.37
N LYS A 78 -8.14 4.84 -2.34
CA LYS A 78 -9.24 5.54 -1.69
C LYS A 78 -8.76 6.87 -1.09
N LEU A 79 -9.46 7.95 -1.39
CA LEU A 79 -9.29 9.26 -0.73
C LEU A 79 -10.39 9.40 0.33
N THR A 80 -11.65 9.44 -0.09
CA THR A 80 -12.83 9.45 0.79
C THR A 80 -13.77 8.31 0.42
N ASP A 81 -14.96 8.21 1.03
CA ASP A 81 -15.92 7.16 0.67
C ASP A 81 -16.34 7.21 -0.80
N ASP A 82 -16.45 8.41 -1.36
CA ASP A 82 -16.92 8.62 -2.74
C ASP A 82 -15.81 8.93 -3.75
N THR A 83 -14.56 9.11 -3.29
CA THR A 83 -13.47 9.58 -4.15
C THR A 83 -12.20 8.76 -4.01
N ARG A 84 -11.41 8.76 -5.08
CA ARG A 84 -10.16 8.03 -5.22
C ARG A 84 -9.16 8.87 -6.00
N MET A 85 -7.88 8.56 -5.84
CA MET A 85 -6.82 9.05 -6.71
C MET A 85 -6.37 7.96 -7.67
N LYS A 86 -6.05 8.36 -8.89
CA LYS A 86 -5.40 7.50 -9.88
C LYS A 86 -3.90 7.47 -9.61
N VAL A 87 -3.34 6.31 -9.33
CA VAL A 87 -1.90 6.12 -9.14
C VAL A 87 -1.30 5.48 -10.38
N ARG A 88 -0.34 6.17 -11.01
CA ARG A 88 0.51 5.65 -12.08
C ARG A 88 1.95 5.56 -11.57
N PHE A 89 2.78 4.76 -12.23
CA PHE A 89 4.17 4.55 -11.81
C PHE A 89 5.12 5.37 -12.67
N ARG A 90 6.10 6.04 -12.04
CA ARG A 90 7.03 6.94 -12.72
C ARG A 90 7.70 6.22 -13.87
N ASN A 91 7.71 6.88 -15.04
CA ASN A 91 8.31 6.39 -16.28
C ASN A 91 7.86 4.99 -16.68
N TYR A 92 6.69 4.55 -16.19
CA TYR A 92 6.22 3.18 -16.40
C TYR A 92 7.26 2.13 -15.93
N GLY A 93 8.09 2.48 -14.94
CA GLY A 93 9.30 1.74 -14.58
C GLY A 93 9.09 0.53 -13.67
N PHE A 94 7.90 0.34 -13.13
CA PHE A 94 7.55 -0.82 -12.31
C PHE A 94 6.04 -1.07 -12.28
N PHE A 95 5.66 -2.28 -11.88
CA PHE A 95 4.27 -2.72 -11.75
C PHE A 95 4.04 -3.35 -10.39
N VAL A 96 2.77 -3.39 -9.98
CA VAL A 96 2.33 -4.01 -8.72
C VAL A 96 1.52 -5.27 -8.98
N PRO A 97 1.41 -6.21 -8.02
CA PRO A 97 0.53 -7.36 -8.13
C PRO A 97 -0.93 -6.95 -8.40
N LYS A 98 -1.66 -7.78 -9.13
CA LYS A 98 -3.07 -7.51 -9.49
C LYS A 98 -4.05 -7.71 -8.32
N ASN A 99 -3.61 -8.41 -7.28
CA ASN A 99 -4.39 -8.81 -6.11
C ASN A 99 -4.17 -7.88 -4.89
N LEU A 100 -3.95 -6.59 -5.11
CA LEU A 100 -3.76 -5.63 -4.02
C LEU A 100 -5.05 -4.97 -3.53
N ASN A 101 -6.20 -5.22 -4.15
CA ASN A 101 -7.48 -4.65 -3.69
C ASN A 101 -7.70 -4.93 -2.19
N GLY A 102 -8.05 -3.88 -1.43
CA GLY A 102 -8.24 -3.93 0.03
C GLY A 102 -6.95 -3.85 0.85
N LYS A 103 -5.76 -3.95 0.24
CA LYS A 103 -4.49 -3.84 0.95
C LYS A 103 -4.13 -2.38 1.23
N LYS A 104 -3.41 -2.18 2.33
CA LYS A 104 -2.89 -0.88 2.73
C LYS A 104 -1.49 -0.68 2.15
N VAL A 105 -1.23 0.50 1.61
CA VAL A 105 0.05 0.86 0.99
C VAL A 105 0.53 2.22 1.49
N ILE A 106 1.83 2.44 1.42
CA ILE A 106 2.45 3.76 1.47
C ILE A 106 2.99 4.08 0.07
N LEU A 107 2.70 5.27 -0.42
CA LEU A 107 3.13 5.79 -1.70
C LEU A 107 3.99 7.02 -1.48
N GLU A 108 5.10 7.13 -2.22
CA GLU A 108 5.90 8.34 -2.28
C GLU A 108 5.98 8.80 -3.74
N GLY A 109 5.73 10.08 -3.98
CA GLY A 109 5.67 10.61 -5.34
C GLY A 109 5.00 11.97 -5.45
N THR A 110 4.59 12.30 -6.66
CA THR A 110 4.02 13.61 -7.01
C THR A 110 2.50 13.50 -7.21
N ALA A 111 1.73 14.30 -6.48
CA ALA A 111 0.29 14.43 -6.68
C ALA A 111 -0.05 15.73 -7.42
N TYR A 112 -1.07 15.71 -8.29
CA TYR A 112 -1.60 16.87 -9.01
C TYR A 112 -3.07 16.66 -9.41
N GLN A 113 -3.75 17.74 -9.77
CA GLN A 113 -5.10 17.69 -10.33
C GLN A 113 -5.02 17.51 -11.85
N GLU A 114 -5.79 16.58 -12.40
CA GLU A 114 -5.81 16.30 -13.83
C GLU A 114 -7.25 16.15 -14.33
N VAL A 115 -7.52 16.60 -15.55
CA VAL A 115 -8.77 16.29 -16.25
C VAL A 115 -8.53 15.05 -17.09
N ILE A 116 -9.16 13.94 -16.71
CA ILE A 116 -9.07 12.67 -17.43
C ILE A 116 -10.13 12.65 -18.51
N SER A 117 -9.71 12.37 -19.74
CA SER A 117 -10.60 12.29 -20.89
C SER A 117 -11.61 11.13 -20.76
N VAL A 118 -12.67 11.14 -21.56
CA VAL A 118 -13.61 10.00 -21.64
C VAL A 118 -12.87 8.74 -22.12
N ALA A 119 -11.97 8.89 -23.10
CA ALA A 119 -11.22 7.77 -23.67
C ALA A 119 -10.31 7.10 -22.62
N ASP A 120 -9.58 7.89 -21.83
CA ASP A 120 -8.70 7.35 -20.79
C ASP A 120 -9.48 6.66 -19.68
N GLN A 121 -10.60 7.25 -19.25
CA GLN A 121 -11.50 6.63 -18.27
C GLN A 121 -12.02 5.27 -18.77
N GLN A 122 -12.44 5.20 -20.03
CA GLN A 122 -12.90 3.96 -20.66
C GLN A 122 -11.76 2.93 -20.75
N HIS A 123 -10.55 3.36 -21.09
CA HIS A 123 -9.36 2.51 -21.10
C HIS A 123 -9.07 1.94 -19.72
N TYR A 124 -9.13 2.75 -18.66
CA TYR A 124 -8.93 2.28 -17.29
C TYR A 124 -10.01 1.27 -16.86
N LEU A 125 -11.28 1.47 -17.21
CA LEU A 125 -12.32 0.50 -16.89
C LEU A 125 -12.13 -0.82 -17.67
N LYS A 126 -11.70 -0.75 -18.94
CA LYS A 126 -11.34 -1.94 -19.72
C LYS A 126 -10.18 -2.69 -19.08
N ASP A 127 -9.13 -1.99 -18.67
CA ASP A 127 -7.98 -2.55 -17.97
C ASP A 127 -8.34 -3.19 -16.64
N ALA A 128 -9.36 -2.66 -15.96
CA ALA A 128 -9.91 -3.20 -14.73
C ALA A 128 -10.84 -4.41 -14.93
N GLY A 129 -11.12 -4.80 -16.18
CA GLY A 129 -12.01 -5.91 -16.51
C GLY A 129 -13.49 -5.59 -16.31
N LYS A 130 -13.89 -4.32 -16.42
CA LYS A 130 -15.29 -3.89 -16.29
C LYS A 130 -16.12 -4.25 -17.51
N SER A 131 -17.44 -4.31 -17.31
CA SER A 131 -18.38 -4.63 -18.38
C SER A 131 -18.44 -3.54 -19.44
N ALA A 132 -18.83 -3.91 -20.68
CA ALA A 132 -19.04 -2.96 -21.76
C ALA A 132 -20.07 -1.88 -21.38
N ALA A 133 -21.12 -2.24 -20.62
CA ALA A 133 -22.13 -1.32 -20.15
C ALA A 133 -21.54 -0.27 -19.19
N GLU A 134 -20.71 -0.67 -18.22
CA GLU A 134 -20.01 0.28 -17.31
C GLU A 134 -19.07 1.21 -18.08
N ILE A 135 -18.32 0.68 -19.06
CA ILE A 135 -17.40 1.48 -19.90
C ILE A 135 -18.19 2.52 -20.71
N GLN A 136 -19.29 2.09 -21.31
CA GLN A 136 -20.19 2.97 -22.06
C GLN A 136 -20.98 3.92 -21.15
N ALA A 137 -21.06 3.74 -19.83
CA ALA A 137 -21.70 4.74 -18.99
C ALA A 137 -20.87 6.05 -18.90
N ILE A 138 -19.57 6.00 -19.19
CA ILE A 138 -18.71 7.19 -19.15
C ILE A 138 -18.95 8.07 -20.37
N ARG A 139 -19.41 9.31 -20.12
CA ARG A 139 -19.82 10.28 -21.14
C ARG A 139 -19.22 11.68 -20.97
N LYS A 140 -18.49 11.93 -19.88
CA LYS A 140 -17.91 13.24 -19.59
C LYS A 140 -16.48 13.09 -19.06
N PRO A 141 -15.57 14.03 -19.39
CA PRO A 141 -14.29 14.13 -18.70
C PRO A 141 -14.49 14.30 -17.20
N LYS A 142 -13.51 13.84 -16.42
CA LYS A 142 -13.56 13.91 -14.97
C LYS A 142 -12.28 14.55 -14.43
N LYS A 143 -12.44 15.54 -13.56
CA LYS A 143 -11.33 16.06 -12.77
C LYS A 143 -11.07 15.12 -11.59
N GLU A 144 -9.85 14.62 -11.45
CA GLU A 144 -9.43 13.80 -10.32
C GLU A 144 -7.99 14.09 -9.90
N ILE A 145 -7.62 13.57 -8.73
CA ILE A 145 -6.23 13.62 -8.27
C ILE A 145 -5.50 12.47 -8.93
N THR A 146 -4.42 12.80 -9.62
CA THR A 146 -3.45 11.83 -10.14
C THR A 146 -2.20 11.85 -9.26
N PHE A 147 -1.64 10.67 -9.05
CA PHE A 147 -0.41 10.45 -8.30
C PHE A 147 0.58 9.69 -9.16
N VAL A 148 1.76 10.26 -9.40
CA VAL A 148 2.88 9.58 -10.05
C VAL A 148 3.79 9.06 -8.96
N ALA A 149 3.70 7.75 -8.70
CA ALA A 149 4.45 7.08 -7.65
C ALA A 149 5.89 6.78 -8.09
N ASP A 150 6.82 7.16 -7.24
CA ASP A 150 8.23 6.81 -7.32
C ASP A 150 8.51 5.47 -6.66
N GLY A 151 7.75 5.18 -5.60
CA GLY A 151 7.85 3.99 -4.77
C GLY A 151 6.51 3.64 -4.12
N VAL A 152 6.30 2.35 -3.92
CA VAL A 152 5.13 1.77 -3.24
C VAL A 152 5.62 0.76 -2.22
N GLN A 153 5.18 0.90 -0.98
CA GLN A 153 5.42 -0.06 0.10
C GLN A 153 4.09 -0.70 0.49
N LEU A 154 4.07 -2.03 0.59
CA LEU A 154 2.94 -2.80 1.09
C LEU A 154 3.03 -2.94 2.61
N LEU A 155 1.90 -2.72 3.31
CA LEU A 155 1.76 -2.86 4.76
C LEU A 155 1.03 -4.15 5.15
#